data_AF-A0A9Q8P5Y1-F1
#
_entry.id   AF-A0A9Q8P5Y1-F1
#
_cell.length_a   1.000
_cell.length_b   1.000
_cell.length_c   1.000
_cell.angle_alpha   90.00
_cell.angle_beta   90.00
_cell.angle_gamma   90.00
#
_symmetry.space_group_name_H-M   'P 1'
#
loop_
_entity.id
_entity.type
_entity.pdbx_description
1 polymer ?
#
loop_
_entity_poly.entity_id
_entity_poly.type
_entity_poly.pdbx_seq_one_letter_code
_entity_poly.pdbx_strand_id
1 'polypeptide(L)'
;MLLHACCRRFASARPVTMPLKAKVLSPAMQQNAARTFASAHQIKELPGDEPNDVLFSNQGGVRNITLNRPRKLNSLNGSMARKIVPRLTEWSKSDLANVIVIKGEGRAFCAGGDVAWLAQRNKEGTEGQQESKDYFALEYKLDHLISTYRKPYVAFIDGITMGGGVGLSLHAPFRIATENTVFAMPETTIGFFPDVGASFFLPRMDGELGTYCALTSEQIKGVNVFYAGIATHYIHSSSLPDLEARLAELEFKDYDDLSHRHRIINRTIEEFVTGLPHDQPIGAPVGGNIRSAIDYVFQPALDIDGILNALEGLENMDPKTPGYPEVADWATKTRKTILQRSPTSVKVTLRQLREGKTWSMAETFRKEHAIASRFMEHPDFVEGVTALLVDKPKRTPTWTPSTLEEVSEEDVASFFNHRTEFDLLNQEAGSTGEDFKSYPHAWIGLPSENSVRKEVQQEKSREEILEHFLGQSHGKQGVKEKVEEILTRKAPQDEHGTLK
;
A
#
# COMPACT_ATOMS: atom_id res chain seq x y z
N MET A 1 6.95 -31.34 -75.78
CA MET A 1 7.58 -31.27 -77.12
C MET A 1 6.96 -30.08 -77.82
N LEU A 2 7.75 -29.11 -78.32
CA LEU A 2 7.34 -27.97 -79.18
C LEU A 2 6.27 -26.98 -78.64
N LEU A 3 6.24 -25.68 -79.00
CA LEU A 3 7.31 -24.72 -79.39
C LEU A 3 6.72 -23.27 -79.36
N HIS A 4 7.58 -22.25 -79.59
CA HIS A 4 7.24 -20.85 -79.92
C HIS A 4 6.66 -19.94 -78.79
N ALA A 5 6.99 -18.64 -78.70
CA ALA A 5 7.98 -17.84 -79.45
C ALA A 5 8.58 -16.64 -78.67
N CYS A 6 9.75 -16.21 -79.16
CA CYS A 6 10.42 -14.90 -79.08
C CYS A 6 9.49 -13.66 -79.19
N CYS A 7 9.86 -12.40 -78.87
CA CYS A 7 11.03 -11.69 -78.30
C CYS A 7 10.59 -10.22 -78.03
N ARG A 8 11.34 -9.21 -77.54
CA ARG A 8 12.74 -8.92 -77.10
C ARG A 8 12.61 -7.79 -76.00
N ARG A 9 13.57 -6.94 -75.56
CA ARG A 9 14.95 -6.55 -75.92
C ARG A 9 15.70 -5.99 -74.68
N PHE A 10 17.03 -6.02 -74.74
CA PHE A 10 18.06 -5.21 -74.03
C PHE A 10 17.63 -3.83 -73.47
N ALA A 11 18.16 -3.30 -72.35
CA ALA A 11 19.15 -3.75 -71.33
C ALA A 11 18.97 -2.90 -70.02
N SER A 12 19.85 -2.71 -69.02
CA SER A 12 21.30 -2.98 -68.79
C SER A 12 21.69 -2.92 -67.29
N ALA A 13 22.99 -3.09 -66.98
CA ALA A 13 23.75 -2.68 -65.77
C ALA A 13 23.26 -3.04 -64.35
N ARG A 14 24.16 -3.67 -63.55
CA ARG A 14 24.04 -3.80 -62.08
C ARG A 14 24.77 -2.64 -61.37
N PRO A 15 24.20 -2.02 -60.32
CA PRO A 15 24.96 -1.27 -59.32
C PRO A 15 25.66 -2.19 -58.31
N VAL A 16 26.74 -1.71 -57.70
CA VAL A 16 27.45 -2.41 -56.60
C VAL A 16 26.88 -1.96 -55.25
N THR A 17 26.61 -2.91 -54.35
CA THR A 17 26.23 -2.62 -52.96
C THR A 17 27.45 -2.31 -52.09
N MET A 18 27.45 -1.14 -51.44
CA MET A 18 28.45 -0.80 -50.41
C MET A 18 28.11 -1.50 -49.08
N PRO A 19 29.12 -1.82 -48.24
CA PRO A 19 28.88 -2.29 -46.87
C PRO A 19 28.31 -1.17 -45.99
N LEU A 20 27.41 -1.54 -45.08
CA LEU A 20 26.83 -0.64 -44.08
C LEU A 20 27.92 -0.12 -43.12
N LYS A 21 28.20 1.18 -43.15
CA LYS A 21 28.96 1.84 -42.08
C LYS A 21 28.11 1.90 -40.82
N ALA A 22 28.63 1.39 -39.70
CA ALA A 22 28.01 1.57 -38.39
C ALA A 22 27.92 3.07 -38.06
N LYS A 23 26.74 3.53 -37.63
CA LYS A 23 26.58 4.89 -37.08
C LYS A 23 27.25 4.95 -35.71
N VAL A 24 28.37 5.65 -35.62
CA VAL A 24 28.96 6.03 -34.33
C VAL A 24 27.96 6.97 -33.63
N LEU A 25 27.51 6.58 -32.44
CA LEU A 25 26.66 7.42 -31.59
C LEU A 25 27.43 8.68 -31.17
N SER A 26 26.73 9.82 -31.06
CA SER A 26 27.39 11.06 -30.65
C SER A 26 27.80 11.00 -29.16
N PRO A 27 28.89 11.68 -28.75
CA PRO A 27 29.31 11.70 -27.35
C PRO A 27 28.24 12.23 -26.40
N ALA A 28 27.36 13.14 -26.86
CA ALA A 28 26.23 13.63 -26.09
C ALA A 28 25.17 12.54 -25.81
N MET A 29 24.88 11.67 -26.78
CA MET A 29 24.00 10.51 -26.54
C MET A 29 24.66 9.50 -25.62
N GLN A 30 25.99 9.30 -25.71
CA GLN A 30 26.72 8.45 -24.76
C GLN A 30 26.74 9.05 -23.34
N GLN A 31 26.80 10.37 -23.17
CA GLN A 31 26.72 11.02 -21.86
C GLN A 31 25.32 10.89 -21.24
N ASN A 32 24.23 11.05 -22.00
CA ASN A 32 22.88 10.81 -21.48
C ASN A 32 22.63 9.32 -21.19
N ALA A 33 23.16 8.40 -22.00
CA ALA A 33 23.14 6.97 -21.70
C ALA A 33 23.94 6.64 -20.42
N ALA A 34 25.13 7.21 -20.25
CA ALA A 34 25.95 7.01 -19.05
C ALA A 34 25.29 7.58 -17.78
N ARG A 35 24.51 8.65 -17.90
CA ARG A 35 23.70 9.19 -16.79
C ARG A 35 22.52 8.29 -16.44
N THR A 36 21.80 7.73 -17.42
CA THR A 36 20.68 6.79 -17.16
C THR A 36 21.12 5.47 -16.54
N PHE A 37 22.38 5.03 -16.75
CA PHE A 37 22.93 3.89 -16.02
C PHE A 37 23.29 4.19 -14.55
N ALA A 38 23.45 5.46 -14.15
CA ALA A 38 24.01 5.82 -12.85
C ALA A 38 23.06 5.62 -11.67
N SER A 39 21.77 5.96 -11.80
CA SER A 39 20.79 5.91 -10.68
C SER A 39 20.60 4.49 -10.14
N ALA A 40 20.42 3.52 -11.04
CA ALA A 40 20.25 2.10 -10.70
C ALA A 40 21.55 1.38 -10.30
N HIS A 41 22.71 2.02 -10.43
CA HIS A 41 24.01 1.44 -10.02
C HIS A 41 24.46 1.84 -8.61
N GLN A 42 23.73 2.72 -7.90
CA GLN A 42 24.10 3.17 -6.56
C GLN A 42 23.57 2.27 -5.44
N ILE A 43 22.38 1.67 -5.59
CA ILE A 43 21.80 0.77 -4.58
C ILE A 43 22.43 -0.62 -4.76
N LYS A 44 23.28 -0.99 -3.80
CA LYS A 44 24.01 -2.26 -3.72
C LYS A 44 24.11 -2.67 -2.25
N GLU A 45 24.34 -3.96 -2.01
CA GLU A 45 24.63 -4.49 -0.67
C GLU A 45 25.88 -3.84 -0.04
N LEU A 46 25.85 -3.66 1.27
CA LEU A 46 26.88 -3.02 2.09
C LEU A 46 27.56 -4.02 3.04
N PRO A 47 28.81 -3.75 3.50
CA PRO A 47 29.43 -4.53 4.57
C PRO A 47 28.55 -4.57 5.82
N GLY A 48 28.25 -5.78 6.31
CA GLY A 48 27.34 -6.00 7.44
C GLY A 48 25.90 -6.37 7.05
N ASP A 49 25.57 -6.38 5.76
CA ASP A 49 24.27 -6.87 5.28
C ASP A 49 24.08 -8.38 5.57
N GLU A 50 22.88 -8.75 6.03
CA GLU A 50 22.54 -10.15 6.36
C GLU A 50 22.41 -10.96 5.05
N PRO A 51 23.16 -12.06 4.83
CA PRO A 51 23.26 -12.66 3.50
C PRO A 51 22.00 -13.42 3.03
N ASN A 52 21.11 -13.79 3.95
CA ASN A 52 19.93 -14.62 3.69
C ASN A 52 18.63 -14.00 4.24
N ASP A 53 18.60 -12.68 4.50
CA ASP A 53 17.41 -11.97 5.01
C ASP A 53 16.28 -11.84 3.97
N VAL A 54 16.60 -11.97 2.69
CA VAL A 54 15.67 -12.14 1.58
C VAL A 54 16.13 -13.32 0.74
N LEU A 55 15.24 -14.28 0.52
CA LEU A 55 15.46 -15.42 -0.37
C LEU A 55 14.73 -15.17 -1.69
N PHE A 56 15.45 -15.28 -2.81
CA PHE A 56 14.90 -15.16 -4.15
C PHE A 56 14.83 -16.54 -4.81
N SER A 57 13.71 -16.87 -5.47
CA SER A 57 13.59 -18.10 -6.26
C SER A 57 12.80 -17.88 -7.55
N ASN A 58 13.04 -18.74 -8.54
CA ASN A 58 12.43 -18.65 -9.87
C ASN A 58 11.70 -19.96 -10.14
N GLN A 59 10.40 -19.89 -10.46
CA GLN A 59 9.60 -21.06 -10.85
C GLN A 59 8.75 -20.68 -12.05
N GLY A 60 9.02 -21.26 -13.22
CA GLY A 60 8.35 -20.89 -14.47
C GLY A 60 8.38 -19.36 -14.72
N GLY A 61 7.20 -18.78 -14.92
CA GLY A 61 7.01 -17.34 -15.06
C GLY A 61 7.11 -16.53 -13.75
N VAL A 62 7.06 -17.16 -12.59
CA VAL A 62 7.09 -16.49 -11.26
C VAL A 62 8.52 -16.17 -10.81
N ARG A 63 8.67 -15.01 -10.18
CA ARG A 63 9.85 -14.57 -9.43
C ARG A 63 9.44 -14.29 -7.98
N ASN A 64 9.95 -15.09 -7.07
CA ASN A 64 9.62 -15.04 -5.65
C ASN A 64 10.58 -14.13 -4.88
N ILE A 65 10.03 -13.36 -3.94
CA ILE A 65 10.72 -12.61 -2.90
C ILE A 65 10.19 -13.16 -1.57
N THR A 66 11.03 -13.90 -0.82
CA THR A 66 10.65 -14.42 0.50
C THR A 66 11.42 -13.67 1.56
N LEU A 67 10.71 -12.91 2.40
CA LEU A 67 11.28 -12.16 3.52
C LEU A 67 11.63 -13.15 4.64
N ASN A 68 12.91 -13.29 4.98
CA ASN A 68 13.44 -14.37 5.80
C ASN A 68 14.19 -13.84 7.03
N ARG A 69 13.46 -13.10 7.88
CA ARG A 69 13.87 -12.74 9.24
C ARG A 69 12.78 -13.15 10.26
N PRO A 70 12.32 -14.43 10.29
CA PRO A 70 11.14 -14.84 11.08
C PRO A 70 11.29 -14.56 12.59
N ARG A 71 12.52 -14.59 13.11
CA ARG A 71 12.85 -14.22 14.50
C ARG A 71 12.56 -12.75 14.83
N LYS A 72 12.60 -11.88 13.83
CA LYS A 72 12.22 -10.45 13.86
C LYS A 72 10.88 -10.18 13.17
N LEU A 73 9.99 -11.18 13.03
CA LEU A 73 8.69 -11.02 12.33
C LEU A 73 8.81 -10.44 10.91
N ASN A 74 9.93 -10.73 10.23
CA ASN A 74 10.26 -10.22 8.90
C ASN A 74 10.30 -8.69 8.78
N SER A 75 10.49 -7.95 9.89
CA SER A 75 10.59 -6.49 9.85
C SER A 75 11.67 -6.01 8.86
N LEU A 76 11.29 -5.07 8.00
CA LEU A 76 12.12 -4.56 6.91
C LEU A 76 13.35 -3.82 7.44
N ASN A 77 14.50 -3.98 6.79
CA ASN A 77 15.69 -3.18 7.07
C ASN A 77 16.34 -2.74 5.75
N GLY A 78 17.33 -1.84 5.85
CA GLY A 78 18.07 -1.38 4.68
C GLY A 78 18.77 -2.51 3.92
N SER A 79 19.11 -3.61 4.60
CA SER A 79 19.78 -4.78 4.04
C SER A 79 18.90 -5.56 3.06
N MET A 80 17.64 -5.80 3.43
CA MET A 80 16.61 -6.40 2.59
C MET A 80 16.26 -5.49 1.42
N ALA A 81 16.05 -4.19 1.68
CA ALA A 81 15.71 -3.22 0.63
C ALA A 81 16.84 -3.06 -0.40
N ARG A 82 18.12 -3.08 0.04
CA ARG A 82 19.30 -3.12 -0.84
C ARG A 82 19.36 -4.35 -1.75
N LYS A 83 18.77 -5.48 -1.35
CA LYS A 83 18.65 -6.69 -2.19
C LYS A 83 17.42 -6.66 -3.10
N ILE A 84 16.27 -6.18 -2.61
CA ILE A 84 15.01 -6.21 -3.37
C ILE A 84 15.02 -5.19 -4.52
N VAL A 85 15.46 -3.95 -4.30
CA VAL A 85 15.41 -2.89 -5.34
C VAL A 85 16.20 -3.28 -6.61
N PRO A 86 17.43 -3.81 -6.54
CA PRO A 86 18.14 -4.28 -7.73
C PRO A 86 17.43 -5.44 -8.44
N ARG A 87 16.83 -6.40 -7.72
CA ARG A 87 16.13 -7.54 -8.33
C ARG A 87 14.84 -7.14 -9.01
N LEU A 88 14.04 -6.23 -8.43
CA LEU A 88 12.91 -5.63 -9.13
C LEU A 88 13.35 -4.83 -10.37
N THR A 89 14.50 -4.15 -10.31
CA THR A 89 15.08 -3.37 -11.43
C THR A 89 15.71 -4.24 -12.53
N GLU A 90 16.10 -5.48 -12.20
CA GLU A 90 16.54 -6.52 -13.13
C GLU A 90 15.33 -7.21 -13.78
N TRP A 91 14.40 -7.69 -12.98
CA TRP A 91 13.23 -8.44 -13.44
C TRP A 91 12.26 -7.58 -14.26
N SER A 92 12.19 -6.27 -14.04
CA SER A 92 11.39 -5.36 -14.89
C SER A 92 11.82 -5.38 -16.36
N LYS A 93 13.08 -5.73 -16.64
CA LYS A 93 13.71 -5.82 -17.96
C LYS A 93 13.77 -7.25 -18.52
N SER A 94 13.28 -8.24 -17.77
CA SER A 94 13.35 -9.66 -18.13
C SER A 94 12.00 -10.15 -18.63
N ASP A 95 11.91 -10.55 -19.90
CA ASP A 95 10.66 -11.07 -20.47
C ASP A 95 10.27 -12.42 -19.84
N LEU A 96 11.23 -13.19 -19.34
CA LEU A 96 11.01 -14.43 -18.60
C LEU A 96 10.37 -14.23 -17.21
N ALA A 97 10.34 -13.01 -16.69
CA ALA A 97 9.68 -12.67 -15.43
C ALA A 97 8.24 -12.21 -15.73
N ASN A 98 7.27 -13.12 -15.62
CA ASN A 98 5.85 -12.87 -15.92
C ASN A 98 5.09 -12.32 -14.71
N VAL A 99 5.39 -12.81 -13.51
CA VAL A 99 4.72 -12.44 -12.25
C VAL A 99 5.76 -12.31 -11.14
N ILE A 100 5.69 -11.25 -10.34
CA ILE A 100 6.42 -11.14 -9.08
C ILE A 100 5.51 -11.59 -7.94
N VAL A 101 6.01 -12.42 -7.02
CA VAL A 101 5.31 -12.82 -5.80
C VAL A 101 6.17 -12.43 -4.60
N ILE A 102 5.60 -11.75 -3.62
CA ILE A 102 6.24 -11.46 -2.32
C ILE A 102 5.49 -12.15 -1.19
N LYS A 103 6.24 -12.76 -0.26
CA LYS A 103 5.74 -13.52 0.90
C LYS A 103 6.72 -13.43 2.08
N GLY A 104 6.25 -13.70 3.29
CA GLY A 104 7.10 -13.80 4.49
C GLY A 104 7.33 -15.25 4.93
N GLU A 105 8.47 -15.52 5.56
CA GLU A 105 8.76 -16.80 6.21
C GLU A 105 8.17 -16.83 7.64
N GLY A 106 7.47 -17.92 7.98
CA GLY A 106 6.84 -18.09 9.29
C GLY A 106 5.61 -17.20 9.54
N ARG A 107 5.36 -16.83 10.80
CA ARG A 107 4.06 -16.29 11.29
C ARG A 107 3.73 -14.84 10.91
N ALA A 108 4.45 -14.22 9.98
CA ALA A 108 4.27 -12.83 9.61
C ALA A 108 4.73 -12.57 8.18
N PHE A 109 3.98 -11.78 7.42
CA PHE A 109 4.45 -11.25 6.15
C PHE A 109 5.61 -10.28 6.41
N CYS A 110 5.35 -9.17 7.10
CA CYS A 110 6.33 -8.18 7.53
C CYS A 110 5.72 -7.25 8.60
N ALA A 111 6.30 -7.23 9.80
CA ALA A 111 5.84 -6.41 10.92
C ALA A 111 6.69 -5.14 11.10
N GLY A 112 6.46 -4.13 10.25
CA GLY A 112 7.12 -2.82 10.29
C GLY A 112 8.55 -2.81 9.79
N GLY A 113 9.19 -1.64 9.83
CA GLY A 113 10.65 -1.53 9.71
C GLY A 113 11.38 -1.92 11.00
N ASP A 114 12.70 -2.08 10.93
CA ASP A 114 13.60 -2.37 12.08
C ASP A 114 13.80 -1.12 12.96
N VAL A 115 12.71 -0.44 13.34
CA VAL A 115 12.69 0.90 13.97
C VAL A 115 13.49 0.98 15.27
N ALA A 116 13.68 -0.16 15.97
CA ALA A 116 14.55 -0.24 17.14
C ALA A 116 16.02 0.06 16.82
N TRP A 117 16.48 -0.23 15.60
CA TRP A 117 17.80 0.18 15.11
C TRP A 117 17.82 1.69 14.82
N LEU A 118 16.80 2.25 14.15
CA LEU A 118 16.69 3.69 13.89
C LEU A 118 16.73 4.52 15.18
N ALA A 119 15.96 4.12 16.20
CA ALA A 119 15.97 4.78 17.51
C ALA A 119 17.27 4.57 18.31
N GLN A 120 18.11 3.60 17.94
CA GLN A 120 19.49 3.50 18.44
C GLN A 120 20.41 4.47 17.67
N ARG A 121 20.33 4.51 16.33
CA ARG A 121 21.10 5.44 15.50
C ARG A 121 20.84 6.90 15.89
N ASN A 122 19.58 7.31 16.04
CA ASN A 122 19.22 8.70 16.36
C ASN A 122 19.76 9.20 17.72
N LYS A 123 20.15 8.29 18.64
CA LYS A 123 20.81 8.64 19.91
C LYS A 123 22.29 9.00 19.76
N GLU A 124 22.89 8.70 18.61
CA GLU A 124 24.29 9.01 18.29
C GLU A 124 24.43 10.40 17.63
N GLY A 125 23.33 11.17 17.58
CA GLY A 125 23.31 12.56 17.09
C GLY A 125 23.07 12.66 15.59
N THR A 126 23.53 13.76 14.99
CA THR A 126 23.19 14.13 13.60
C THR A 126 23.65 13.13 12.54
N GLU A 127 24.73 12.39 12.80
CA GLU A 127 25.23 11.32 11.90
C GLU A 127 24.27 10.12 11.89
N GLY A 128 23.91 9.58 13.05
CA GLY A 128 22.94 8.48 13.14
C GLY A 128 21.51 8.89 12.76
N GLN A 129 21.13 10.15 12.98
CA GLN A 129 19.89 10.70 12.41
C GLN A 129 19.91 10.73 10.88
N GLN A 130 21.09 10.91 10.25
CA GLN A 130 21.23 10.82 8.80
C GLN A 130 21.18 9.36 8.32
N GLU A 131 21.81 8.41 9.02
CA GLU A 131 21.65 6.97 8.71
C GLU A 131 20.16 6.55 8.66
N SER A 132 19.35 7.06 9.60
CA SER A 132 17.91 6.78 9.62
C SER A 132 17.13 7.47 8.49
N LYS A 133 17.51 8.69 8.10
CA LYS A 133 16.95 9.36 6.91
C LYS A 133 17.28 8.60 5.63
N ASP A 134 18.53 8.14 5.48
CA ASP A 134 18.99 7.35 4.34
C ASP A 134 18.28 5.99 4.25
N TYR A 135 17.87 5.41 5.39
CA TYR A 135 17.01 4.23 5.44
C TYR A 135 15.61 4.52 4.86
N PHE A 136 14.90 5.55 5.32
CA PHE A 136 13.58 5.91 4.76
C PHE A 136 13.67 6.32 3.29
N ALA A 137 14.76 6.98 2.90
CA ALA A 137 15.06 7.29 1.50
C ALA A 137 15.26 6.03 0.63
N LEU A 138 15.56 4.88 1.21
CA LEU A 138 15.66 3.60 0.52
C LEU A 138 14.32 2.82 0.54
N GLU A 139 13.60 2.84 1.66
CA GLU A 139 12.27 2.23 1.82
C GLU A 139 11.26 2.85 0.84
N TYR A 140 11.11 4.18 0.84
CA TYR A 140 10.15 4.85 -0.05
C TYR A 140 10.54 4.77 -1.55
N LYS A 141 11.83 4.56 -1.85
CA LYS A 141 12.29 4.23 -3.22
C LYS A 141 11.83 2.83 -3.66
N LEU A 142 11.79 1.87 -2.74
CA LEU A 142 11.27 0.53 -2.97
C LEU A 142 9.74 0.54 -3.10
N ASP A 143 9.03 1.20 -2.19
CA ASP A 143 7.56 1.26 -2.22
C ASP A 143 7.04 1.99 -3.46
N HIS A 144 7.70 3.05 -3.91
CA HIS A 144 7.41 3.71 -5.18
C HIS A 144 7.71 2.82 -6.40
N LEU A 145 8.78 2.01 -6.35
CA LEU A 145 9.10 1.04 -7.41
C LEU A 145 8.02 -0.05 -7.49
N ILE A 146 7.44 -0.47 -6.37
CA ILE A 146 6.32 -1.42 -6.30
C ILE A 146 5.03 -0.75 -6.82
N SER A 147 4.73 0.48 -6.38
CA SER A 147 3.50 1.20 -6.76
C SER A 147 3.41 1.53 -8.25
N THR A 148 4.57 1.74 -8.89
CA THR A 148 4.70 2.04 -10.33
C THR A 148 5.23 0.83 -11.13
N TYR A 149 5.19 -0.39 -10.58
CA TYR A 149 5.81 -1.55 -11.23
C TYR A 149 5.10 -1.95 -12.55
N ARG A 150 5.88 -2.15 -13.62
CA ARG A 150 5.37 -2.39 -14.98
C ARG A 150 5.06 -3.87 -15.31
N LYS A 151 5.14 -4.76 -14.32
CA LYS A 151 4.78 -6.18 -14.42
C LYS A 151 3.83 -6.54 -13.27
N PRO A 152 2.99 -7.58 -13.41
CA PRO A 152 2.13 -8.01 -12.32
C PRO A 152 2.91 -8.36 -11.05
N TYR A 153 2.42 -7.88 -9.90
CA TYR A 153 3.01 -8.09 -8.59
C TYR A 153 1.91 -8.56 -7.63
N VAL A 154 2.20 -9.63 -6.89
CA VAL A 154 1.27 -10.33 -5.98
C VAL A 154 1.88 -10.38 -4.59
N ALA A 155 1.20 -9.85 -3.59
CA ALA A 155 1.59 -9.95 -2.18
C ALA A 155 0.71 -10.96 -1.45
N PHE A 156 1.32 -12.03 -0.92
CA PHE A 156 0.70 -12.95 0.03
C PHE A 156 0.88 -12.38 1.44
N ILE A 157 -0.08 -11.58 1.91
CA ILE A 157 -0.03 -10.91 3.23
C ILE A 157 -0.48 -11.85 4.36
N ASP A 158 0.04 -13.08 4.34
CA ASP A 158 -0.25 -14.12 5.33
C ASP A 158 0.44 -13.77 6.66
N GLY A 159 -0.35 -13.64 7.74
CA GLY A 159 0.14 -13.20 9.05
C GLY A 159 0.22 -11.67 9.23
N ILE A 160 1.09 -11.25 10.16
CA ILE A 160 1.22 -9.84 10.56
C ILE A 160 1.76 -8.98 9.40
N THR A 161 1.06 -7.88 9.11
CA THR A 161 1.37 -6.91 8.04
C THR A 161 1.19 -5.48 8.59
N MET A 162 2.30 -4.81 8.91
CA MET A 162 2.32 -3.48 9.56
C MET A 162 3.48 -2.62 9.05
N GLY A 163 3.42 -1.29 9.16
CA GLY A 163 4.48 -0.35 8.72
C GLY A 163 4.99 -0.68 7.31
N GLY A 164 6.31 -0.80 7.12
CA GLY A 164 6.93 -1.24 5.84
C GLY A 164 6.37 -2.53 5.21
N GLY A 165 5.72 -3.43 5.96
CA GLY A 165 4.98 -4.55 5.38
C GLY A 165 3.74 -4.13 4.58
N VAL A 166 3.15 -2.99 4.92
CA VAL A 166 2.10 -2.32 4.15
C VAL A 166 2.69 -1.65 2.90
N GLY A 167 3.85 -1.00 2.98
CA GLY A 167 4.55 -0.45 1.80
C GLY A 167 4.86 -1.51 0.74
N LEU A 168 5.47 -2.62 1.17
CA LEU A 168 5.85 -3.77 0.33
C LEU A 168 4.67 -4.50 -0.36
N SER A 169 3.42 -4.23 0.05
CA SER A 169 2.24 -4.99 -0.37
C SER A 169 1.07 -4.14 -0.88
N LEU A 170 0.77 -2.99 -0.26
CA LEU A 170 -0.51 -2.31 -0.49
C LEU A 170 -0.59 -1.61 -1.85
N HIS A 171 0.54 -1.14 -2.36
CA HIS A 171 0.59 -0.52 -3.69
C HIS A 171 0.56 -1.54 -4.83
N ALA A 172 0.66 -2.84 -4.53
CA ALA A 172 0.57 -3.90 -5.52
C ALA A 172 -0.89 -4.11 -6.00
N PRO A 173 -1.10 -4.50 -7.27
CA PRO A 173 -2.43 -4.78 -7.80
C PRO A 173 -3.09 -6.01 -7.15
N PHE A 174 -2.31 -7.02 -6.74
CA PHE A 174 -2.83 -8.24 -6.12
C PHE A 174 -2.33 -8.37 -4.68
N ARG A 175 -3.28 -8.47 -3.75
CA ARG A 175 -3.04 -8.46 -2.31
C ARG A 175 -3.95 -9.50 -1.69
N ILE A 176 -3.37 -10.60 -1.26
CA ILE A 176 -4.11 -11.81 -0.86
C ILE A 176 -4.01 -11.94 0.65
N ALA A 177 -5.12 -11.72 1.33
CA ALA A 177 -5.26 -11.98 2.76
C ALA A 177 -5.66 -13.44 3.02
N THR A 178 -5.30 -13.91 4.20
CA THR A 178 -5.61 -15.23 4.75
C THR A 178 -6.33 -15.08 6.08
N GLU A 179 -6.77 -16.18 6.68
CA GLU A 179 -7.23 -16.23 8.07
C GLU A 179 -6.19 -15.72 9.10
N ASN A 180 -4.90 -15.73 8.76
CA ASN A 180 -3.82 -15.24 9.64
C ASN A 180 -3.53 -13.74 9.48
N THR A 181 -4.01 -13.08 8.42
CA THR A 181 -3.66 -11.68 8.14
C THR A 181 -4.08 -10.76 9.28
N VAL A 182 -3.12 -9.97 9.81
CA VAL A 182 -3.37 -8.90 10.78
C VAL A 182 -2.76 -7.60 10.28
N PHE A 183 -3.61 -6.67 9.84
CA PHE A 183 -3.25 -5.33 9.40
C PHE A 183 -3.34 -4.32 10.55
N ALA A 184 -2.35 -3.44 10.68
CA ALA A 184 -2.46 -2.18 11.43
C ALA A 184 -1.38 -1.17 11.01
N MET A 185 -1.63 0.10 11.34
CA MET A 185 -0.64 1.19 11.31
C MET A 185 -0.30 1.62 12.75
N PRO A 186 0.67 0.96 13.43
CA PRO A 186 1.05 1.21 14.82
C PRO A 186 1.88 2.49 15.07
N GLU A 187 2.16 3.30 14.06
CA GLU A 187 3.21 4.32 14.07
C GLU A 187 2.96 5.42 15.12
N THR A 188 1.72 5.89 15.26
CA THR A 188 1.32 6.88 16.30
C THR A 188 1.54 6.37 17.72
N THR A 189 1.64 5.06 17.92
CA THR A 189 1.93 4.42 19.22
C THR A 189 3.40 4.54 19.61
N ILE A 190 4.31 4.65 18.64
CA ILE A 190 5.77 4.69 18.86
C ILE A 190 6.39 6.09 18.69
N GLY A 191 5.56 7.14 18.61
CA GLY A 191 6.04 8.51 18.37
C GLY A 191 6.39 8.80 16.91
N PHE A 192 5.72 8.12 15.97
CA PHE A 192 5.88 8.28 14.54
C PHE A 192 4.53 8.53 13.85
N PHE A 193 4.55 8.80 12.55
CA PHE A 193 3.35 8.99 11.72
C PHE A 193 3.20 7.80 10.76
N PRO A 194 1.98 7.39 10.37
CA PRO A 194 1.80 6.37 9.34
C PRO A 194 2.42 6.82 8.02
N ASP A 195 3.33 6.02 7.49
CA ASP A 195 4.22 6.31 6.38
C ASP A 195 4.04 5.31 5.23
N VAL A 196 5.07 5.05 4.42
CA VAL A 196 5.06 4.07 3.31
C VAL A 196 3.82 4.18 2.41
N GLY A 197 3.48 5.41 2.02
CA GLY A 197 2.33 5.74 1.19
C GLY A 197 0.99 5.83 1.92
N ALA A 198 0.97 5.78 3.24
CA ALA A 198 -0.25 5.90 4.07
C ALA A 198 -1.03 7.20 3.82
N SER A 199 -0.38 8.33 3.60
CA SER A 199 -1.04 9.58 3.23
C SER A 199 -1.73 9.51 1.86
N PHE A 200 -1.31 8.59 0.98
CA PHE A 200 -2.03 8.28 -0.25
C PHE A 200 -3.23 7.37 0.01
N PHE A 201 -3.04 6.22 0.67
CA PHE A 201 -4.07 5.17 0.68
C PHE A 201 -5.15 5.34 1.76
N LEU A 202 -4.79 5.75 2.98
CA LEU A 202 -5.75 5.85 4.09
C LEU A 202 -6.87 6.89 3.80
N PRO A 203 -6.61 8.08 3.21
CA PRO A 203 -7.66 9.04 2.86
C PRO A 203 -8.54 8.62 1.66
N ARG A 204 -8.19 7.49 1.01
CA ARG A 204 -8.87 6.90 -0.15
C ARG A 204 -9.59 5.58 0.18
N MET A 205 -9.54 5.12 1.44
CA MET A 205 -10.41 4.06 1.94
C MET A 205 -11.87 4.53 1.99
N ASP A 206 -12.78 3.58 2.24
CA ASP A 206 -14.20 3.90 2.38
C ASP A 206 -14.49 4.77 3.61
N GLY A 207 -15.26 5.84 3.39
CA GLY A 207 -15.54 6.89 4.37
C GLY A 207 -14.28 7.41 5.07
N GLU A 208 -14.27 7.36 6.40
CA GLU A 208 -13.15 7.82 7.23
C GLU A 208 -12.46 6.68 8.02
N LEU A 209 -12.65 5.42 7.58
CA LEU A 209 -12.02 4.25 8.20
C LEU A 209 -10.48 4.35 8.24
N GLY A 210 -9.85 4.87 7.18
CA GLY A 210 -8.40 5.06 7.16
C GLY A 210 -7.92 6.10 8.18
N THR A 211 -8.69 7.17 8.39
CA THR A 211 -8.40 8.20 9.40
C THR A 211 -8.49 7.64 10.82
N TYR A 212 -9.51 6.81 11.09
CA TYR A 212 -9.63 6.07 12.35
C TYR A 212 -8.45 5.11 12.58
N CYS A 213 -8.10 4.28 11.59
CA CYS A 213 -7.00 3.32 11.70
C CYS A 213 -5.64 4.00 11.96
N ALA A 214 -5.39 5.15 11.32
CA ALA A 214 -4.16 5.93 11.50
C ALA A 214 -3.96 6.44 12.93
N LEU A 215 -5.02 7.02 13.51
CA LEU A 215 -4.96 7.70 14.81
C LEU A 215 -5.09 6.71 15.99
N THR A 216 -5.74 5.58 15.79
CA THR A 216 -5.96 4.57 16.84
C THR A 216 -5.01 3.37 16.77
N SER A 217 -4.44 3.05 15.61
CA SER A 217 -3.72 1.80 15.35
C SER A 217 -4.56 0.53 15.55
N GLU A 218 -5.89 0.61 15.37
CA GLU A 218 -6.78 -0.55 15.50
C GLU A 218 -6.45 -1.66 14.49
N GLN A 219 -6.60 -2.93 14.91
CA GLN A 219 -6.21 -4.09 14.12
C GLN A 219 -7.37 -4.65 13.30
N ILE A 220 -7.25 -4.63 11.97
CA ILE A 220 -8.18 -5.32 11.06
C ILE A 220 -7.60 -6.71 10.75
N LYS A 221 -8.45 -7.75 10.77
CA LYS A 221 -8.02 -9.16 10.79
C LYS A 221 -8.78 -10.03 9.80
N GLY A 222 -8.10 -11.03 9.25
CA GLY A 222 -8.69 -12.04 8.37
C GLY A 222 -9.49 -11.44 7.21
N VAL A 223 -10.71 -11.96 7.01
CA VAL A 223 -11.62 -11.52 5.93
C VAL A 223 -11.98 -10.03 6.02
N ASN A 224 -11.89 -9.40 7.19
CA ASN A 224 -12.18 -7.97 7.31
C ASN A 224 -11.11 -7.07 6.69
N VAL A 225 -9.89 -7.58 6.47
CA VAL A 225 -8.85 -6.89 5.67
C VAL A 225 -9.28 -6.80 4.20
N PHE A 226 -10.00 -7.80 3.71
CA PHE A 226 -10.62 -7.80 2.38
C PHE A 226 -11.86 -6.89 2.33
N TYR A 227 -12.78 -6.97 3.29
CA TYR A 227 -13.95 -6.07 3.35
C TYR A 227 -13.60 -4.58 3.53
N ALA A 228 -12.45 -4.27 4.14
CA ALA A 228 -11.91 -2.91 4.24
C ALA A 228 -11.22 -2.40 2.94
N GLY A 229 -11.09 -3.23 1.90
CA GLY A 229 -10.41 -2.90 0.64
C GLY A 229 -8.87 -2.93 0.70
N ILE A 230 -8.31 -3.27 1.86
CA ILE A 230 -6.86 -3.39 2.09
C ILE A 230 -6.32 -4.58 1.30
N ALA A 231 -6.98 -5.74 1.39
CA ALA A 231 -6.74 -6.87 0.51
C ALA A 231 -7.67 -6.83 -0.72
N THR A 232 -7.22 -7.39 -1.84
CA THR A 232 -8.03 -7.53 -3.07
C THR A 232 -8.64 -8.92 -3.23
N HIS A 233 -8.13 -9.91 -2.52
CA HIS A 233 -8.61 -11.29 -2.49
C HIS A 233 -8.47 -11.87 -1.08
N TYR A 234 -9.27 -12.87 -0.75
CA TYR A 234 -9.20 -13.63 0.49
C TYR A 234 -9.13 -15.13 0.18
N ILE A 235 -8.05 -15.80 0.60
CA ILE A 235 -7.75 -17.21 0.29
C ILE A 235 -7.19 -17.86 1.55
N HIS A 236 -7.64 -19.07 1.87
CA HIS A 236 -7.13 -19.82 3.01
C HIS A 236 -5.64 -20.17 2.84
N SER A 237 -4.81 -19.99 3.87
CA SER A 237 -3.34 -20.10 3.76
C SER A 237 -2.85 -21.39 3.10
N SER A 238 -3.52 -22.51 3.34
CA SER A 238 -3.20 -23.82 2.76
C SER A 238 -3.20 -23.86 1.23
N SER A 239 -3.94 -22.95 0.57
CA SER A 239 -4.08 -22.91 -0.89
C SER A 239 -3.05 -22.00 -1.58
N LEU A 240 -2.25 -21.24 -0.82
CA LEU A 240 -1.23 -20.35 -1.37
C LEU A 240 -0.12 -21.07 -2.16
N PRO A 241 0.38 -22.27 -1.76
CA PRO A 241 1.38 -23.00 -2.54
C PRO A 241 0.87 -23.45 -3.91
N ASP A 242 -0.39 -23.91 -3.99
CA ASP A 242 -1.00 -24.35 -5.24
C ASP A 242 -1.31 -23.15 -6.16
N LEU A 243 -1.72 -22.02 -5.59
CA LEU A 243 -1.85 -20.75 -6.33
C LEU A 243 -0.49 -20.27 -6.88
N GLU A 244 0.59 -20.35 -6.10
CA GLU A 244 1.93 -19.99 -6.56
C GLU A 244 2.41 -20.90 -7.71
N ALA A 245 2.13 -22.20 -7.62
CA ALA A 245 2.38 -23.14 -8.70
C ALA A 245 1.56 -22.79 -9.96
N ARG A 246 0.28 -22.48 -9.81
CA ARG A 246 -0.60 -22.05 -10.92
C ARG A 246 -0.14 -20.74 -11.56
N LEU A 247 0.30 -19.75 -10.77
CA LEU A 247 0.85 -18.49 -11.27
C LEU A 247 2.15 -18.71 -12.05
N ALA A 248 2.96 -19.71 -11.68
CA ALA A 248 4.19 -20.07 -12.40
C ALA A 248 3.94 -20.65 -13.81
N GLU A 249 2.76 -21.24 -14.05
CA GLU A 249 2.32 -21.76 -15.36
C GLU A 249 1.81 -20.67 -16.32
N LEU A 250 1.62 -19.42 -15.86
CA LEU A 250 1.03 -18.37 -16.69
C LEU A 250 2.02 -17.85 -17.74
N GLU A 251 1.74 -18.21 -19.00
CA GLU A 251 2.33 -17.57 -20.18
C GLU A 251 1.49 -16.37 -20.63
N PHE A 252 2.10 -15.18 -20.66
CA PHE A 252 1.58 -14.02 -21.38
C PHE A 252 2.19 -13.95 -22.79
N LYS A 253 1.50 -13.28 -23.71
CA LYS A 253 2.07 -12.94 -25.03
C LYS A 253 2.71 -11.56 -24.97
N ASP A 254 3.73 -11.34 -25.79
CA ASP A 254 4.55 -10.11 -25.71
C ASP A 254 3.75 -8.83 -25.94
N TYR A 255 2.66 -8.93 -26.72
CA TYR A 255 1.71 -7.84 -26.99
C TYR A 255 0.65 -7.64 -25.90
N ASP A 256 0.53 -8.54 -24.90
CA ASP A 256 -0.46 -8.41 -23.83
C ASP A 256 -0.09 -7.22 -22.92
N ASP A 257 -0.94 -6.20 -22.90
CA ASP A 257 -0.78 -5.06 -22.01
C ASP A 257 -0.97 -5.45 -20.52
N LEU A 258 -0.50 -4.60 -19.62
CA LEU A 258 -0.52 -4.86 -18.18
C LEU A 258 -1.95 -5.04 -17.63
N SER A 259 -2.96 -4.38 -18.20
CA SER A 259 -4.37 -4.58 -17.85
C SER A 259 -4.88 -5.94 -18.32
N HIS A 260 -4.48 -6.42 -19.49
CA HIS A 260 -4.79 -7.79 -19.94
C HIS A 260 -4.16 -8.84 -19.02
N ARG A 261 -2.86 -8.70 -18.71
CA ARG A 261 -2.15 -9.59 -17.77
C ARG A 261 -2.82 -9.60 -16.38
N HIS A 262 -3.25 -8.43 -15.89
CA HIS A 262 -4.00 -8.33 -14.63
C HIS A 262 -5.37 -9.03 -14.70
N ARG A 263 -6.13 -8.96 -15.81
CA ARG A 263 -7.40 -9.71 -15.94
C ARG A 263 -7.21 -11.22 -15.95
N ILE A 264 -6.11 -11.72 -16.51
CA ILE A 264 -5.75 -13.14 -16.42
C ILE A 264 -5.47 -13.51 -14.95
N ILE A 265 -4.54 -12.80 -14.30
CA ILE A 265 -4.13 -13.10 -12.92
C ILE A 265 -5.27 -12.98 -11.93
N ASN A 266 -6.16 -11.97 -12.05
CA ASN A 266 -7.33 -11.85 -11.19
C ASN A 266 -8.15 -13.15 -11.23
N ARG A 267 -8.56 -13.59 -12.42
CA ARG A 267 -9.32 -14.84 -12.61
C ARG A 267 -8.57 -16.06 -12.07
N THR A 268 -7.25 -16.15 -12.28
CA THR A 268 -6.43 -17.22 -11.73
C THR A 268 -6.31 -17.20 -10.21
N ILE A 269 -6.51 -16.05 -9.55
CA ILE A 269 -6.60 -15.96 -8.09
C ILE A 269 -8.03 -16.32 -7.62
N GLU A 270 -9.08 -15.89 -8.31
CA GLU A 270 -10.48 -16.29 -8.00
C GLU A 270 -10.69 -17.81 -8.10
N GLU A 271 -9.94 -18.51 -8.96
CA GLU A 271 -9.91 -20.00 -9.07
C GLU A 271 -9.60 -20.69 -7.71
N PHE A 272 -9.00 -20.00 -6.73
CA PHE A 272 -8.57 -20.54 -5.43
C PHE A 272 -9.37 -20.00 -4.23
N VAL A 273 -10.42 -19.20 -4.45
CA VAL A 273 -11.23 -18.61 -3.36
C VAL A 273 -12.24 -19.64 -2.82
N THR A 274 -11.88 -20.25 -1.70
CA THR A 274 -12.57 -21.41 -1.10
C THR A 274 -13.93 -21.11 -0.43
N GLY A 275 -14.32 -19.84 -0.31
CA GLY A 275 -15.45 -19.40 0.52
C GLY A 275 -15.02 -18.37 1.58
N LEU A 276 -15.88 -17.41 1.89
CA LEU A 276 -15.69 -16.48 3.01
C LEU A 276 -16.27 -17.08 4.32
N PRO A 277 -15.73 -16.73 5.51
CA PRO A 277 -16.30 -17.13 6.78
C PRO A 277 -17.74 -16.61 6.95
N HIS A 278 -18.67 -17.49 7.31
CA HIS A 278 -20.10 -17.18 7.45
C HIS A 278 -20.48 -16.72 8.87
N ASP A 279 -19.57 -16.85 9.81
CA ASP A 279 -19.70 -16.56 11.24
C ASP A 279 -19.06 -15.21 11.64
N GLN A 280 -18.28 -14.59 10.76
CA GLN A 280 -17.59 -13.33 11.03
C GLN A 280 -18.37 -12.12 10.50
N PRO A 281 -18.75 -11.15 11.35
CA PRO A 281 -19.45 -9.96 10.90
C PRO A 281 -18.58 -9.06 10.00
N ILE A 282 -19.22 -8.50 8.98
CA ILE A 282 -18.60 -7.64 7.96
C ILE A 282 -18.13 -6.33 8.58
N GLY A 283 -16.88 -5.94 8.29
CA GLY A 283 -16.23 -4.74 8.80
C GLY A 283 -15.69 -4.85 10.24
N ALA A 284 -15.78 -6.02 10.88
CA ALA A 284 -15.32 -6.19 12.26
C ALA A 284 -13.82 -5.89 12.45
N PRO A 285 -13.41 -5.25 13.57
CA PRO A 285 -14.21 -4.93 14.77
C PRO A 285 -15.01 -3.62 14.69
N VAL A 286 -15.12 -2.99 13.52
CA VAL A 286 -15.68 -1.63 13.35
C VAL A 286 -16.76 -1.55 12.26
N GLY A 287 -17.62 -2.57 12.20
CA GLY A 287 -18.80 -2.63 11.33
C GLY A 287 -20.02 -1.88 11.90
N GLY A 288 -21.17 -1.98 11.23
CA GLY A 288 -22.47 -1.57 11.77
C GLY A 288 -22.52 -0.13 12.31
N ASN A 289 -22.98 0.03 13.56
CA ASN A 289 -23.13 1.35 14.19
C ASN A 289 -21.77 2.02 14.43
N ILE A 290 -20.73 1.25 14.78
CA ILE A 290 -19.35 1.76 14.91
C ILE A 290 -18.85 2.31 13.57
N ARG A 291 -19.15 1.63 12.45
CA ARG A 291 -18.77 2.11 11.10
C ARG A 291 -19.35 3.50 10.82
N SER A 292 -20.61 3.74 11.19
CA SER A 292 -21.28 5.04 11.09
C SER A 292 -20.71 6.08 12.06
N ALA A 293 -20.40 5.69 13.30
CA ALA A 293 -19.78 6.55 14.30
C ALA A 293 -18.38 7.03 13.85
N ILE A 294 -17.59 6.17 13.20
CA ILE A 294 -16.31 6.54 12.58
C ILE A 294 -16.49 7.63 11.52
N ASP A 295 -17.46 7.49 10.62
CA ASP A 295 -17.71 8.49 9.56
C ASP A 295 -18.18 9.83 10.12
N TYR A 296 -18.85 9.85 11.27
CA TYR A 296 -19.28 11.07 11.97
C TYR A 296 -18.12 11.73 12.74
N VAL A 297 -17.39 10.97 13.56
CA VAL A 297 -16.30 11.48 14.41
C VAL A 297 -15.12 11.94 13.56
N PHE A 298 -14.68 11.15 12.60
CA PHE A 298 -13.45 11.40 11.84
C PHE A 298 -13.71 12.15 10.53
N GLN A 299 -14.84 12.86 10.40
CA GLN A 299 -15.19 13.61 9.19
C GLN A 299 -14.16 14.71 8.85
N PRO A 300 -13.96 15.08 7.56
CA PRO A 300 -12.97 16.07 7.15
C PRO A 300 -13.13 17.49 7.71
N ALA A 301 -14.30 17.82 8.27
CA ALA A 301 -14.59 19.13 8.86
C ALA A 301 -14.13 19.27 10.32
N LEU A 302 -13.66 18.19 10.96
CA LEU A 302 -13.18 18.21 12.35
C LEU A 302 -11.65 18.08 12.41
N ASP A 303 -11.06 18.92 13.25
CA ASP A 303 -9.70 18.81 13.77
C ASP A 303 -9.64 17.81 14.95
N ILE A 304 -8.50 17.71 15.63
CA ILE A 304 -8.34 16.78 16.76
C ILE A 304 -9.27 17.14 17.93
N ASP A 305 -9.45 18.42 18.22
CA ASP A 305 -10.29 18.86 19.34
C ASP A 305 -11.77 18.60 19.01
N GLY A 306 -12.19 18.84 17.76
CA GLY A 306 -13.49 18.44 17.22
C GLY A 306 -13.72 16.92 17.28
N ILE A 307 -12.71 16.11 16.94
CA ILE A 307 -12.75 14.64 17.07
C ILE A 307 -12.94 14.21 18.53
N LEU A 308 -12.18 14.81 19.47
CA LEU A 308 -12.28 14.49 20.89
C LEU A 308 -13.64 14.88 21.49
N ASN A 309 -14.17 16.05 21.12
CA ASN A 309 -15.51 16.51 21.51
C ASN A 309 -16.62 15.62 20.91
N ALA A 310 -16.48 15.19 19.65
CA ALA A 310 -17.43 14.27 19.02
C ALA A 310 -17.43 12.88 19.67
N LEU A 311 -16.26 12.40 20.11
CA LEU A 311 -16.14 11.17 20.91
C LEU A 311 -16.80 11.33 22.28
N GLU A 312 -16.52 12.41 23.02
CA GLU A 312 -17.13 12.67 24.33
C GLU A 312 -18.66 12.83 24.24
N GLY A 313 -19.18 13.37 23.13
CA GLY A 313 -20.62 13.38 22.84
C GLY A 313 -21.22 11.98 22.66
N LEU A 314 -20.47 11.02 22.10
CA LEU A 314 -20.89 9.62 21.94
C LEU A 314 -20.70 8.78 23.22
N GLU A 315 -19.67 9.08 24.03
CA GLU A 315 -19.51 8.52 25.38
C GLU A 315 -20.73 8.79 26.26
N ASN A 316 -21.40 9.93 26.05
CA ASN A 316 -22.56 10.40 26.81
C ASN A 316 -23.90 10.30 26.04
N MET A 317 -24.01 9.45 25.02
CA MET A 317 -25.24 9.27 24.23
C MET A 317 -26.44 8.74 25.08
N ASP A 318 -27.68 9.11 24.73
CA ASP A 318 -28.89 8.55 25.40
C ASP A 318 -28.90 7.01 25.23
N PRO A 319 -29.08 6.22 26.30
CA PRO A 319 -29.19 4.76 26.22
C PRO A 319 -30.29 4.22 25.28
N LYS A 320 -31.20 5.06 24.78
CA LYS A 320 -32.20 4.72 23.75
C LYS A 320 -31.70 4.92 22.31
N THR A 321 -30.57 5.58 22.11
CA THR A 321 -30.02 5.83 20.77
C THR A 321 -29.50 4.52 20.17
N PRO A 322 -29.84 4.20 18.89
CA PRO A 322 -29.33 3.00 18.23
C PRO A 322 -27.80 2.90 18.28
N GLY A 323 -27.30 1.72 18.61
CA GLY A 323 -25.86 1.48 18.83
C GLY A 323 -25.38 1.62 20.28
N TYR A 324 -26.23 2.05 21.23
CA TYR A 324 -25.89 1.92 22.66
C TYR A 324 -25.93 0.45 23.13
N PRO A 325 -25.02 -0.03 23.99
CA PRO A 325 -23.83 0.65 24.53
C PRO A 325 -22.58 0.57 23.61
N GLU A 326 -22.59 -0.30 22.59
CA GLU A 326 -21.48 -0.59 21.67
C GLU A 326 -20.72 0.67 21.20
N VAL A 327 -21.43 1.71 20.76
CA VAL A 327 -20.86 2.96 20.26
C VAL A 327 -20.27 3.83 21.39
N ALA A 328 -20.86 3.84 22.59
CA ALA A 328 -20.34 4.58 23.74
C ALA A 328 -19.07 3.91 24.31
N ASP A 329 -19.06 2.58 24.40
CA ASP A 329 -17.88 1.79 24.76
C ASP A 329 -16.74 1.96 23.73
N TRP A 330 -17.08 1.94 22.44
CA TRP A 330 -16.14 2.23 21.36
C TRP A 330 -15.58 3.67 21.43
N ALA A 331 -16.42 4.66 21.70
CA ALA A 331 -16.00 6.05 21.83
C ALA A 331 -15.03 6.22 23.02
N THR A 332 -15.40 5.66 24.17
CA THR A 332 -14.58 5.63 25.40
C THR A 332 -13.21 5.01 25.16
N LYS A 333 -13.17 3.86 24.48
CA LYS A 333 -11.91 3.21 24.07
C LYS A 333 -11.11 4.09 23.12
N THR A 334 -11.77 4.70 22.13
CA THR A 334 -11.14 5.46 21.05
C THR A 334 -10.52 6.77 21.54
N ARG A 335 -11.26 7.58 22.31
CA ARG A 335 -10.77 8.83 22.93
C ARG A 335 -9.58 8.56 23.84
N LYS A 336 -9.70 7.56 24.73
CA LYS A 336 -8.59 7.10 25.58
C LYS A 336 -7.38 6.63 24.78
N THR A 337 -7.57 5.98 23.63
CA THR A 337 -6.47 5.50 22.78
C THR A 337 -5.72 6.65 22.14
N ILE A 338 -6.43 7.65 21.59
CA ILE A 338 -5.83 8.85 20.98
C ILE A 338 -5.04 9.64 22.03
N LEU A 339 -5.61 9.86 23.22
CA LEU A 339 -4.96 10.54 24.34
C LEU A 339 -3.75 9.78 24.95
N GLN A 340 -3.44 8.58 24.47
CA GLN A 340 -2.25 7.80 24.85
C GLN A 340 -1.16 7.78 23.77
N ARG A 341 -1.41 8.35 22.58
CA ARG A 341 -0.42 8.49 21.50
C ARG A 341 0.46 9.72 21.72
N SER A 342 1.55 9.82 20.96
CA SER A 342 2.35 11.05 20.89
C SER A 342 1.46 12.19 20.37
N PRO A 343 1.35 13.33 21.08
CA PRO A 343 0.52 14.45 20.65
C PRO A 343 0.93 15.02 19.30
N THR A 344 2.24 15.19 19.06
CA THR A 344 2.79 15.61 17.77
C THR A 344 2.43 14.61 16.67
N SER A 345 2.58 13.31 16.94
CA SER A 345 2.24 12.24 15.99
C SER A 345 0.77 12.27 15.60
N VAL A 346 -0.13 12.50 16.56
CA VAL A 346 -1.59 12.60 16.30
C VAL A 346 -1.93 13.79 15.41
N LYS A 347 -1.44 15.00 15.72
CA LYS A 347 -1.74 16.19 14.89
C LYS A 347 -1.13 16.12 13.49
N VAL A 348 0.14 15.72 13.39
CA VAL A 348 0.81 15.52 12.09
C VAL A 348 0.11 14.44 11.26
N THR A 349 -0.31 13.33 11.90
CA THR A 349 -1.06 12.25 11.22
C THR A 349 -2.39 12.74 10.67
N LEU A 350 -3.21 13.45 11.43
CA LEU A 350 -4.48 13.98 10.90
C LEU A 350 -4.22 14.92 9.71
N ARG A 351 -3.27 15.85 9.84
CA ARG A 351 -2.97 16.83 8.79
C ARG A 351 -2.50 16.18 7.49
N GLN A 352 -1.59 15.21 7.53
CA GLN A 352 -1.13 14.55 6.31
C GLN A 352 -2.25 13.77 5.59
N LEU A 353 -3.25 13.27 6.32
CA LEU A 353 -4.38 12.56 5.72
C LEU A 353 -5.35 13.52 5.02
N ARG A 354 -5.52 14.73 5.56
CA ARG A 354 -6.33 15.78 4.90
C ARG A 354 -5.65 16.32 3.64
N GLU A 355 -4.35 16.62 3.70
CA GLU A 355 -3.60 17.06 2.52
C GLU A 355 -3.40 15.92 1.48
N GLY A 356 -3.03 14.71 1.94
CA GLY A 356 -2.66 13.53 1.14
C GLY A 356 -3.76 12.96 0.25
N LYS A 357 -5.03 13.25 0.58
CA LYS A 357 -6.20 12.98 -0.28
C LYS A 357 -6.10 13.64 -1.66
N THR A 358 -5.26 14.66 -1.83
CA THR A 358 -5.04 15.40 -3.09
C THR A 358 -3.73 15.09 -3.81
N TRP A 359 -2.75 14.49 -3.11
CA TRP A 359 -1.41 14.22 -3.64
C TRP A 359 -1.42 13.05 -4.63
N SER A 360 -0.50 13.05 -5.59
CA SER A 360 -0.15 11.87 -6.38
C SER A 360 0.74 10.90 -5.60
N MET A 361 0.96 9.71 -6.14
CA MET A 361 1.85 8.70 -5.54
C MET A 361 3.28 9.24 -5.40
N ALA A 362 3.81 9.93 -6.41
CA ALA A 362 5.14 10.51 -6.38
C ALA A 362 5.22 11.84 -5.59
N GLU A 363 4.11 12.57 -5.41
CA GLU A 363 4.02 13.68 -4.44
C GLU A 363 4.04 13.15 -2.99
N THR A 364 3.32 12.05 -2.73
CA THR A 364 3.21 11.41 -1.41
C THR A 364 4.59 11.03 -0.85
N PHE A 365 5.35 10.17 -1.51
CA PHE A 365 6.63 9.70 -0.94
C PHE A 365 7.65 10.84 -0.73
N ARG A 366 7.62 11.90 -1.55
CA ARG A 366 8.48 13.09 -1.34
C ARG A 366 8.08 13.89 -0.09
N LYS A 367 6.79 13.98 0.22
CA LYS A 367 6.28 14.66 1.40
C LYS A 367 6.43 13.82 2.66
N GLU A 368 6.14 12.52 2.60
CA GLU A 368 6.40 11.58 3.70
C GLU A 368 7.90 11.51 4.02
N HIS A 369 8.81 11.61 3.04
CA HIS A 369 10.25 11.74 3.28
C HIS A 369 10.63 13.00 4.08
N ALA A 370 10.03 14.14 3.77
CA ALA A 370 10.25 15.38 4.53
C ALA A 370 9.71 15.28 5.97
N ILE A 371 8.53 14.67 6.15
CA ILE A 371 7.90 14.46 7.47
C ILE A 371 8.74 13.48 8.31
N ALA A 372 9.11 12.31 7.75
CA ALA A 372 9.96 11.31 8.39
C ALA A 372 11.33 11.87 8.78
N SER A 373 11.92 12.71 7.91
CA SER A 373 13.21 13.35 8.20
C SER A 373 13.17 14.24 9.44
N ARG A 374 12.03 14.89 9.73
CA ARG A 374 11.81 15.63 10.98
C ARG A 374 11.48 14.74 12.16
N PHE A 375 10.76 13.63 11.98
CA PHE A 375 10.57 12.65 13.06
C PHE A 375 11.87 11.99 13.52
N MET A 376 12.88 11.83 12.66
CA MET A 376 14.20 11.34 13.10
C MET A 376 14.93 12.34 14.03
N GLU A 377 14.57 13.63 13.95
CA GLU A 377 15.08 14.70 14.81
C GLU A 377 14.22 14.89 16.08
N HIS A 378 12.97 14.39 16.07
CA HIS A 378 11.98 14.61 17.14
C HIS A 378 12.13 13.61 18.31
N PRO A 379 12.04 14.05 19.58
CA PRO A 379 12.25 13.18 20.74
C PRO A 379 11.26 12.01 20.84
N ASP A 380 9.98 12.24 20.53
CA ASP A 380 8.92 11.22 20.67
C ASP A 380 9.22 9.91 19.94
N PHE A 381 9.84 9.95 18.74
CA PHE A 381 10.17 8.72 18.00
C PHE A 381 11.16 7.86 18.78
N VAL A 382 12.23 8.49 19.26
CA VAL A 382 13.29 7.82 20.00
C VAL A 382 12.76 7.30 21.34
N GLU A 383 11.93 8.08 22.02
CA GLU A 383 11.31 7.74 23.30
C GLU A 383 10.27 6.62 23.17
N GLY A 384 9.32 6.74 22.25
CA GLY A 384 8.25 5.75 22.03
C GLY A 384 8.78 4.39 21.60
N VAL A 385 9.73 4.36 20.65
CA VAL A 385 10.43 3.13 20.28
C VAL A 385 11.23 2.55 21.46
N THR A 386 11.90 3.40 22.25
CA THR A 386 12.66 2.93 23.42
C THR A 386 11.74 2.28 24.45
N ALA A 387 10.73 3.01 24.92
CA ALA A 387 9.77 2.59 25.96
C ALA A 387 8.99 1.31 25.61
N LEU A 388 8.66 1.12 24.33
CA LEU A 388 7.75 0.06 23.88
C LEU A 388 8.43 -1.12 23.18
N LEU A 389 9.62 -0.94 22.59
CA LEU A 389 10.30 -1.99 21.82
C LEU A 389 11.67 -2.35 22.42
N VAL A 390 12.45 -1.37 22.90
CA VAL A 390 13.79 -1.62 23.48
C VAL A 390 13.70 -2.03 24.95
N ASP A 391 12.97 -1.30 25.78
CA ASP A 391 12.94 -1.45 27.24
C ASP A 391 12.29 -2.78 27.69
N LYS A 392 12.82 -3.35 28.78
CA LYS A 392 12.38 -4.62 29.39
C LYS A 392 12.34 -4.46 30.93
N PRO A 393 11.15 -4.44 31.58
CA PRO A 393 9.81 -4.49 30.99
C PRO A 393 9.51 -3.27 30.09
N LYS A 394 8.49 -3.39 29.24
CA LYS A 394 7.93 -2.22 28.53
C LYS A 394 7.37 -1.22 29.54
N ARG A 395 7.42 0.07 29.20
CA ARG A 395 6.83 1.16 29.98
C ARG A 395 5.97 2.07 29.11
N THR A 396 5.17 2.91 29.73
CA THR A 396 4.52 4.03 29.03
C THR A 396 5.60 5.02 28.55
N PRO A 397 5.54 5.51 27.30
CA PRO A 397 6.37 6.62 26.85
C PRO A 397 6.04 7.92 27.60
N THR A 398 7.00 8.82 27.71
CA THR A 398 6.84 10.17 28.26
C THR A 398 7.04 11.18 27.13
N TRP A 399 5.95 11.53 26.45
CA TRP A 399 5.96 12.37 25.26
C TRP A 399 6.44 13.80 25.54
N THR A 400 6.98 14.47 24.52
CA THR A 400 7.37 15.88 24.55
C THR A 400 7.07 16.53 23.19
N PRO A 401 6.01 17.36 23.07
CA PRO A 401 5.08 17.78 24.14
C PRO A 401 4.23 16.65 24.75
N SER A 402 3.70 16.89 25.94
CA SER A 402 3.03 15.88 26.77
C SER A 402 1.52 15.79 26.55
N THR A 403 0.87 16.89 26.12
CA THR A 403 -0.56 16.93 25.76
C THR A 403 -0.80 17.52 24.37
N LEU A 404 -2.04 17.46 23.88
CA LEU A 404 -2.41 17.94 22.54
C LEU A 404 -2.50 19.47 22.47
N GLU A 405 -2.83 20.11 23.58
CA GLU A 405 -2.92 21.56 23.74
C GLU A 405 -1.53 22.23 23.70
N GLU A 406 -0.48 21.50 24.10
CA GLU A 406 0.92 21.98 24.06
C GLU A 406 1.53 21.97 22.64
N VAL A 407 0.95 21.24 21.68
CA VAL A 407 1.43 21.19 20.29
C VAL A 407 0.76 22.30 19.46
N SER A 408 1.51 23.30 19.03
CA SER A 408 0.99 24.39 18.20
C SER A 408 0.87 24.04 16.72
N GLU A 409 0.09 24.81 15.98
CA GLU A 409 0.02 24.68 14.51
C GLU A 409 1.35 25.02 13.81
N GLU A 410 2.25 25.79 14.44
CA GLU A 410 3.58 26.06 13.90
C GLU A 410 4.50 24.84 14.06
N ASP A 411 4.43 24.14 15.20
CA ASP A 411 5.14 22.87 15.43
C ASP A 411 4.74 21.83 14.38
N VAL A 412 3.43 21.66 14.18
CA VAL A 412 2.87 20.77 13.14
C VAL A 412 3.31 21.23 11.75
N ALA A 413 3.18 22.51 11.41
CA ALA A 413 3.58 23.04 10.11
C ALA A 413 5.08 22.85 9.80
N SER A 414 5.94 22.78 10.83
CA SER A 414 7.38 22.57 10.66
C SER A 414 7.72 21.24 9.95
N PHE A 415 6.88 20.21 10.08
CA PHE A 415 7.02 18.92 9.38
C PHE A 415 6.68 19.02 7.88
N PHE A 416 5.75 19.90 7.50
CA PHE A 416 5.26 20.05 6.12
C PHE A 416 6.00 21.15 5.33
N ASN A 417 6.57 22.13 6.03
CA ASN A 417 7.33 23.23 5.44
C ASN A 417 8.79 22.85 5.10
N HIS A 418 9.29 21.73 5.64
CA HIS A 418 10.62 21.21 5.36
C HIS A 418 10.72 20.67 3.91
N ARG A 419 11.91 20.78 3.31
CA ARG A 419 12.25 20.18 2.01
C ARG A 419 13.51 19.36 2.15
N THR A 420 13.53 18.22 1.46
CA THR A 420 14.65 17.27 1.45
C THR A 420 15.12 17.04 0.02
N GLU A 421 16.41 16.77 -0.17
CA GLU A 421 16.98 16.38 -1.46
C GLU A 421 16.71 14.87 -1.70
N PHE A 422 15.44 14.54 -1.94
CA PHE A 422 14.96 13.18 -2.13
C PHE A 422 14.38 12.97 -3.53
N ASP A 423 15.15 12.25 -4.35
CA ASP A 423 14.70 11.76 -5.65
C ASP A 423 14.20 10.32 -5.59
N LEU A 424 13.02 10.11 -6.15
CA LEU A 424 12.47 8.79 -6.44
C LEU A 424 13.24 8.12 -7.58
N LEU A 425 13.24 6.79 -7.60
CA LEU A 425 13.83 6.02 -8.69
C LEU A 425 13.16 6.39 -10.02
N ASN A 426 13.99 6.55 -11.06
CA ASN A 426 13.58 6.50 -12.46
C ASN A 426 12.50 7.54 -12.89
N GLN A 427 12.87 8.82 -12.88
CA GLN A 427 12.05 9.92 -13.45
C GLN A 427 12.12 10.03 -14.99
N GLU A 428 12.72 9.07 -15.70
CA GLU A 428 12.87 9.10 -17.17
C GLU A 428 11.88 8.17 -17.90
N ALA A 429 11.44 8.64 -19.08
CA ALA A 429 10.39 8.02 -19.89
C ALA A 429 10.67 6.55 -20.22
N GLY A 430 9.88 5.65 -19.62
CA GLY A 430 9.91 4.20 -19.88
C GLY A 430 10.44 3.33 -18.73
N SER A 431 11.07 3.92 -17.71
CA SER A 431 11.84 3.17 -16.70
C SER A 431 11.09 2.79 -15.40
N THR A 432 9.92 3.39 -15.16
CA THR A 432 8.87 2.93 -14.21
C THR A 432 7.50 3.44 -14.68
N GLY A 433 6.41 3.00 -14.07
CA GLY A 433 5.04 3.42 -14.41
C GLY A 433 4.81 4.94 -14.26
N GLU A 434 3.71 5.43 -14.84
CA GLU A 434 3.32 6.84 -14.73
C GLU A 434 2.82 7.16 -13.32
N ASP A 435 3.05 8.40 -12.85
CA ASP A 435 2.53 8.88 -11.57
C ASP A 435 1.01 9.10 -11.62
N PHE A 436 0.31 8.80 -10.51
CA PHE A 436 -1.15 8.75 -10.47
C PHE A 436 -1.73 9.32 -9.16
N LYS A 437 -2.93 9.91 -9.25
CA LYS A 437 -3.70 10.40 -8.08
C LYS A 437 -4.74 9.41 -7.55
N SER A 438 -4.91 8.25 -8.21
CA SER A 438 -5.76 7.12 -7.79
C SER A 438 -5.21 5.83 -8.39
N TYR A 439 -5.33 4.70 -7.68
CA TYR A 439 -4.75 3.43 -8.14
C TYR A 439 -5.37 2.97 -9.47
N PRO A 440 -4.57 2.73 -10.53
CA PRO A 440 -5.07 2.28 -11.84
C PRO A 440 -5.66 0.85 -11.82
N HIS A 441 -5.38 0.11 -10.75
CA HIS A 441 -5.81 -1.27 -10.51
C HIS A 441 -6.96 -1.38 -9.49
N ALA A 442 -7.60 -0.27 -9.08
CA ALA A 442 -8.63 -0.27 -8.04
C ALA A 442 -9.84 -1.20 -8.32
N TRP A 443 -10.10 -1.54 -9.58
CA TRP A 443 -11.16 -2.44 -10.02
C TRP A 443 -10.99 -3.92 -9.61
N ILE A 444 -9.81 -4.31 -9.11
CA ILE A 444 -9.46 -5.69 -8.71
C ILE A 444 -10.05 -6.06 -7.34
N GLY A 445 -10.27 -5.06 -6.46
CA GLY A 445 -10.85 -5.25 -5.13
C GLY A 445 -12.39 -5.27 -5.13
N LEU A 446 -12.98 -5.19 -3.93
CA LEU A 446 -14.41 -5.01 -3.76
C LEU A 446 -14.87 -3.58 -4.17
N PRO A 447 -16.15 -3.38 -4.55
CA PRO A 447 -16.70 -2.05 -4.81
C PRO A 447 -16.57 -1.09 -3.61
N SER A 448 -16.13 0.13 -3.89
CA SER A 448 -16.03 1.22 -2.90
C SER A 448 -17.37 1.95 -2.71
N GLU A 449 -17.54 2.64 -1.58
CA GLU A 449 -18.66 3.56 -1.31
C GLU A 449 -18.83 4.59 -2.44
N ASN A 450 -17.71 5.09 -3.00
CA ASN A 450 -17.70 6.04 -4.12
C ASN A 450 -18.07 5.42 -5.47
N SER A 451 -18.03 4.10 -5.60
CA SER A 451 -18.54 3.38 -6.79
C SER A 451 -20.04 3.16 -6.64
N VAL A 452 -20.49 2.59 -5.51
CA VAL A 452 -21.92 2.34 -5.25
C VAL A 452 -22.74 3.63 -5.32
N ARG A 453 -22.23 4.73 -4.75
CA ARG A 453 -22.88 6.05 -4.81
C ARG A 453 -23.18 6.54 -6.23
N LYS A 454 -22.34 6.21 -7.23
CA LYS A 454 -22.58 6.62 -8.62
C LYS A 454 -23.76 5.87 -9.24
N GLU A 455 -24.00 4.63 -8.81
CA GLU A 455 -25.11 3.80 -9.29
C GLU A 455 -26.43 4.19 -8.59
N VAL A 456 -26.39 4.55 -7.31
CA VAL A 456 -27.53 5.19 -6.61
C VAL A 456 -27.90 6.52 -7.30
N GLN A 457 -26.91 7.33 -7.69
CA GLN A 457 -27.10 8.57 -8.44
C GLN A 457 -27.64 8.39 -9.88
N GLN A 458 -27.87 7.16 -10.34
CA GLN A 458 -28.56 6.84 -11.60
C GLN A 458 -30.02 6.38 -11.37
N GLU A 459 -30.57 6.59 -10.17
CA GLU A 459 -31.96 6.24 -9.78
C GLU A 459 -32.27 4.73 -9.89
N LYS A 460 -31.25 3.88 -9.83
CA LYS A 460 -31.34 2.41 -9.92
C LYS A 460 -31.90 1.78 -8.65
N SER A 461 -32.59 0.65 -8.80
CA SER A 461 -33.05 -0.15 -7.66
C SER A 461 -31.88 -0.81 -6.91
N ARG A 462 -32.14 -1.26 -5.67
CA ARG A 462 -31.17 -2.01 -4.86
C ARG A 462 -30.68 -3.27 -5.58
N GLU A 463 -31.59 -3.95 -6.25
CA GLU A 463 -31.38 -5.17 -7.03
C GLU A 463 -30.54 -4.88 -8.28
N GLU A 464 -30.88 -3.83 -9.05
CA GLU A 464 -30.12 -3.42 -10.24
C GLU A 464 -28.67 -3.04 -9.91
N ILE A 465 -28.43 -2.39 -8.77
CA ILE A 465 -27.08 -2.05 -8.29
C ILE A 465 -26.30 -3.31 -7.90
N LEU A 466 -26.96 -4.29 -7.26
CA LEU A 466 -26.33 -5.57 -6.92
C LEU A 466 -26.00 -6.40 -8.16
N GLU A 467 -26.93 -6.51 -9.12
CA GLU A 467 -26.70 -7.19 -10.40
C GLU A 467 -25.58 -6.52 -11.21
N HIS A 468 -25.52 -5.18 -11.21
CA HIS A 468 -24.43 -4.42 -11.85
C HIS A 468 -23.05 -4.82 -11.30
N PHE A 469 -22.85 -4.76 -9.98
CA PHE A 469 -21.55 -5.09 -9.39
C PHE A 469 -21.21 -6.59 -9.45
N LEU A 470 -22.18 -7.48 -9.31
CA LEU A 470 -21.97 -8.92 -9.49
C LEU A 470 -21.59 -9.26 -10.94
N GLY A 471 -22.24 -8.64 -11.93
CA GLY A 471 -21.90 -8.77 -13.34
C GLY A 471 -20.51 -8.21 -13.67
N GLN A 472 -20.18 -7.01 -13.16
CA GLN A 472 -18.88 -6.37 -13.37
C GLN A 472 -17.72 -7.17 -12.77
N SER A 473 -17.93 -7.77 -11.60
CA SER A 473 -16.92 -8.55 -10.86
C SER A 473 -16.90 -10.05 -11.21
N HIS A 474 -17.72 -10.48 -12.16
CA HIS A 474 -17.90 -11.89 -12.53
C HIS A 474 -18.27 -12.82 -11.35
N GLY A 475 -19.02 -12.31 -10.37
CA GLY A 475 -19.47 -13.07 -9.20
C GLY A 475 -18.43 -13.24 -8.09
N LYS A 476 -17.41 -12.37 -8.03
CA LYS A 476 -16.41 -12.32 -6.95
C LYS A 476 -17.09 -12.33 -5.56
N GLN A 477 -16.60 -13.19 -4.66
CA GLN A 477 -17.17 -13.34 -3.32
C GLN A 477 -17.03 -12.05 -2.49
N GLY A 478 -17.97 -11.76 -1.59
CA GLY A 478 -17.96 -10.57 -0.75
C GLY A 478 -18.50 -9.31 -1.45
N VAL A 479 -18.72 -9.33 -2.77
CA VAL A 479 -19.24 -8.18 -3.54
C VAL A 479 -20.68 -7.88 -3.16
N LYS A 480 -21.54 -8.90 -3.05
CA LYS A 480 -22.94 -8.74 -2.62
C LYS A 480 -22.98 -8.16 -1.20
N GLU A 481 -22.25 -8.80 -0.30
CA GLU A 481 -22.15 -8.49 1.13
C GLU A 481 -21.69 -7.04 1.35
N LYS A 482 -20.66 -6.61 0.61
CA LYS A 482 -20.11 -5.25 0.64
C LYS A 482 -21.10 -4.21 0.10
N VAL A 483 -21.77 -4.48 -1.01
CA VAL A 483 -22.73 -3.53 -1.61
C VAL A 483 -24.00 -3.44 -0.74
N GLU A 484 -24.48 -4.54 -0.17
CA GLU A 484 -25.60 -4.55 0.79
C GLU A 484 -25.27 -3.78 2.08
N GLU A 485 -24.04 -3.89 2.61
CA GLU A 485 -23.57 -3.08 3.75
C GLU A 485 -23.58 -1.58 3.42
N ILE A 486 -22.98 -1.19 2.28
CA ILE A 486 -22.91 0.21 1.85
C ILE A 486 -24.30 0.80 1.65
N LEU A 487 -25.18 0.12 0.92
CA LEU A 487 -26.54 0.61 0.67
C LEU A 487 -27.33 0.75 1.98
N THR A 488 -27.24 -0.22 2.89
CA THR A 488 -27.91 -0.18 4.19
C THR A 488 -27.43 0.98 5.07
N ARG A 489 -26.14 1.33 5.03
CA ARG A 489 -25.55 2.42 5.84
C ARG A 489 -25.60 3.81 5.19
N LYS A 490 -25.62 3.90 3.86
CA LYS A 490 -25.46 5.17 3.12
C LYS A 490 -26.65 5.58 2.25
N ALA A 491 -27.49 4.63 1.83
CA ALA A 491 -28.61 4.88 0.94
C ALA A 491 -29.88 4.13 1.42
N PRO A 492 -30.42 4.49 2.61
CA PRO A 492 -31.60 3.82 3.16
C PRO A 492 -32.82 4.01 2.24
N GLN A 493 -33.62 2.95 2.10
CA GLN A 493 -34.83 3.00 1.27
C GLN A 493 -35.94 3.82 1.93
N ASP A 494 -36.75 4.48 1.10
CA ASP A 494 -37.97 5.18 1.51
C ASP A 494 -39.20 4.25 1.58
N GLU A 495 -40.35 4.80 1.95
CA GLU A 495 -41.63 4.07 2.05
C GLU A 495 -42.14 3.56 0.68
N HIS A 496 -41.48 3.91 -0.41
CA HIS A 496 -41.77 3.48 -1.78
C HIS A 496 -40.68 2.56 -2.36
N GLY A 497 -39.64 2.24 -1.56
CA GLY A 497 -38.50 1.39 -1.96
C GLY A 497 -37.34 2.14 -2.62
N THR A 498 -37.46 3.45 -2.81
CA THR A 498 -36.46 4.31 -3.47
C THR A 498 -35.25 4.53 -2.56
N LEU A 499 -34.04 4.41 -3.10
CA LEU A 499 -32.80 4.71 -2.37
C LEU A 499 -32.62 6.24 -2.23
N LYS A 500 -32.21 6.70 -1.05
CA LYS A 500 -31.95 8.12 -0.74
C LYS A 500 -30.47 8.51 -0.77
#